data_AF-A0A4R7S1E4-F1
#
_entry.id   AF-A0A4R7S1E4-F1
#
_cell.length_a   1.000
_cell.length_b   1.000
_cell.length_c   1.000
_cell.angle_alpha   90.00
_cell.angle_beta   90.00
_cell.angle_gamma   90.00
#
_symmetry.space_group_name_H-M   'P 1'
#
loop_
_entity.id
_entity.type
_entity.pdbx_description
1 polymer ?
#
loop_
_entity_poly.entity_id
_entity_poly.type
_entity_poly.pdbx_seq_one_letter_code
_entity_poly.pdbx_strand_id
1 'polypeptide(L)' 'MTYEQLPDEWKEWVDLTPLERFRRSEQLFAQYLAMGGSLDPDPDPTSPFDDPEAWRPGAAHGRAGLRLLRRGAS' A
#
# COMPACT_ATOMS: atom_id res chain seq x y z
N MET A 1 -16.53 -2.71 -18.72
CA MET A 1 -15.45 -2.25 -19.60
C MET A 1 -14.94 -3.45 -20.35
N THR A 2 -15.00 -3.44 -21.68
CA THR A 2 -14.42 -4.49 -22.52
C THR A 2 -12.97 -4.15 -22.87
N TYR A 3 -12.17 -5.12 -23.32
CA TYR A 3 -10.78 -4.89 -23.72
C TYR A 3 -10.65 -3.74 -24.75
N GLU A 4 -11.55 -3.69 -25.73
CA GLU A 4 -11.58 -2.64 -26.76
C GLU A 4 -11.76 -1.22 -26.19
N GLN A 5 -12.46 -1.12 -25.05
CA GLN A 5 -12.74 0.15 -24.38
C GLN A 5 -11.60 0.61 -23.46
N LEU A 6 -10.56 -0.20 -23.28
CA LEU A 6 -9.40 0.17 -22.48
C LEU A 6 -8.52 1.18 -23.23
N PRO A 7 -7.91 2.14 -22.53
CA PRO A 7 -6.81 2.92 -23.08
C PRO A 7 -5.65 2.04 -23.51
N ASP A 8 -4.82 2.52 -24.44
CA ASP A 8 -3.74 1.73 -25.04
C ASP A 8 -2.72 1.28 -23.98
N GLU A 9 -2.39 2.12 -23.00
CA GLU A 9 -1.48 1.76 -21.91
C GLU A 9 -1.99 0.58 -21.05
N TRP A 10 -3.32 0.46 -20.94
CA TRP A 10 -3.96 -0.65 -20.21
C TRP A 10 -4.01 -1.91 -21.05
N LYS A 11 -4.21 -1.79 -22.37
CA LYS A 11 -4.11 -2.93 -23.30
C LYS A 11 -2.71 -3.51 -23.29
N GLU A 12 -1.68 -2.66 -23.41
CA GLU A 12 -0.27 -3.06 -23.31
C GLU A 12 0.01 -3.81 -21.99
N TRP A 13 -0.51 -3.32 -20.86
CA TRP A 13 -0.33 -3.96 -19.56
C TRP A 13 -0.99 -5.35 -19.45
N VAL A 14 -2.17 -5.50 -20.05
CA VAL A 14 -2.93 -6.77 -20.06
C VAL A 14 -2.27 -7.80 -20.97
N ASP A 15 -1.65 -7.37 -22.06
CA ASP A 15 -0.97 -8.26 -23.01
C ASP A 15 0.35 -8.85 -22.49
N LEU A 16 0.95 -8.24 -21.46
CA LEU A 16 2.15 -8.78 -20.81
C LEU A 16 1.91 -10.17 -20.22
N THR A 17 2.90 -11.05 -20.34
CA THR A 17 2.91 -12.30 -19.58
C THR A 17 3.00 -12.03 -18.08
N PRO A 18 2.59 -12.98 -17.21
CA PRO A 18 2.70 -12.80 -15.76
C PRO A 18 4.10 -12.41 -15.28
N LEU A 19 5.17 -12.98 -15.88
CA LEU A 19 6.55 -12.68 -15.51
C LEU A 19 6.96 -11.26 -15.94
N GLU A 20 6.59 -10.83 -17.14
CA GLU A 20 6.89 -9.48 -17.63
C GLU A 20 6.14 -8.43 -16.82
N ARG A 21 4.86 -8.69 -16.52
CA ARG A 21 4.06 -7.83 -15.67
C ARG A 21 4.66 -7.69 -14.28
N PHE A 22 5.15 -8.78 -13.69
CA PHE A 22 5.84 -8.74 -12.42
C PHE A 22 7.09 -7.85 -12.47
N ARG A 23 7.98 -8.06 -13.45
CA ARG A 23 9.17 -7.21 -13.63
C ARG A 23 8.83 -5.74 -13.84
N ARG A 24 7.76 -5.43 -14.59
CA ARG A 24 7.33 -4.06 -14.81
C ARG A 24 6.72 -3.44 -13.55
N SER A 25 6.02 -4.24 -12.73
CA SER A 25 5.55 -3.80 -11.42
C SER A 25 6.69 -3.47 -10.45
N GLU A 26 7.79 -4.23 -10.48
CA GLU A 26 8.99 -3.92 -9.69
C GLU A 26 9.60 -2.57 -10.09
N GLN A 27 9.64 -2.25 -11.39
CA GLN A 27 10.13 -0.97 -11.89
C GLN A 27 9.23 0.20 -11.45
N LEU A 28 7.91 0.03 -11.57
CA LEU A 28 6.93 1.01 -11.09
C LEU A 28 7.07 1.22 -9.58
N PHE A 29 7.27 0.15 -8.83
CA PHE A 29 7.45 0.22 -7.39
C PHE A 29 8.74 0.95 -6.99
N ALA A 30 9.85 0.67 -7.67
CA ALA A 30 11.10 1.41 -7.46
C ALA A 30 10.94 2.91 -7.74
N GLN A 31 10.20 3.28 -8.79
CA GLN A 31 9.91 4.68 -9.09
C GLN A 31 9.00 5.32 -8.03
N TYR A 32 7.96 4.61 -7.57
CA TYR A 32 7.09 5.06 -6.49
C TYR A 32 7.90 5.41 -5.23
N LEU A 33 8.80 4.52 -4.80
CA LEU A 33 9.69 4.77 -3.66
C LEU A 33 10.64 5.95 -3.92
N ALA A 34 11.20 6.07 -5.13
CA ALA A 34 12.08 7.18 -5.48
C ALA A 34 11.38 8.55 -5.44
N MET A 35 10.07 8.60 -5.66
CA MET A 35 9.24 9.79 -5.51
C MET A 35 8.83 10.08 -4.06
N GLY A 36 9.30 9.29 -3.09
CA GLY A 36 8.97 9.43 -1.67
C GLY A 36 7.67 8.71 -1.28
N GLY A 37 7.14 7.83 -2.13
CA GLY A 37 6.01 6.98 -1.78
C GLY A 37 6.34 6.03 -0.63
N SER A 38 5.33 5.71 0.20
CA SER A 38 5.43 4.74 1.28
C SER A 38 4.35 3.68 1.15
N LEU A 39 4.67 2.44 1.52
CA LEU A 39 3.66 1.38 1.64
C LEU A 39 2.86 1.45 2.96
N ASP A 40 3.17 2.42 3.82
CA ASP A 40 2.34 2.68 4.99
C ASP A 40 0.94 3.11 4.55
N PRO A 41 -0.13 2.60 5.21
CA PRO A 41 -1.47 3.05 4.91
C PRO A 41 -1.63 4.53 5.27
N ASP A 42 -2.33 5.27 4.42
CA ASP A 42 -2.74 6.64 4.75
C ASP A 42 -3.60 6.64 6.02
N PRO A 43 -3.43 7.64 6.91
CA PRO A 43 -4.30 7.77 8.07
C PRO A 43 -5.74 8.04 7.60
N ASP A 44 -6.69 7.28 8.15
CA ASP A 44 -8.13 7.49 7.92
C ASP A 44 -8.71 8.30 9.08
N PRO A 45 -8.91 9.63 8.93
CA PRO A 45 -9.42 10.48 10.00
C PRO A 45 -10.89 10.21 10.34
N THR A 46 -11.58 9.40 9.55
CA THR A 46 -12.97 8.99 9.82
C THR A 46 -13.04 7.68 10.61
N SER A 47 -11.91 7.00 10.80
CA SER A 47 -11.84 5.79 11.60
C SER A 47 -12.12 6.11 13.08
N PRO A 48 -13.00 5.34 13.74
CA PRO A 48 -13.23 5.49 15.18
C PRO A 48 -11.99 5.11 16.03
N PHE A 49 -10.94 4.59 15.40
CA PHE A 49 -9.66 4.23 16.02
C PHE A 49 -8.50 5.15 15.60
N ASP A 50 -8.78 6.21 14.82
CA ASP A 50 -7.76 7.20 14.46
C ASP A 50 -7.28 7.95 15.69
N ASP A 51 -5.98 7.90 15.92
CA ASP A 51 -5.28 8.61 16.97
C ASP A 51 -3.95 9.10 16.39
N PRO A 52 -3.90 10.34 15.89
CA PRO A 52 -2.73 10.91 15.22
C PRO A 52 -1.47 10.88 16.09
N GLU A 53 -1.63 11.08 17.40
CA GLU A 53 -0.52 11.08 18.38
C GLU A 53 0.05 9.68 18.62
N ALA A 54 -0.74 8.64 18.33
CA ALA A 54 -0.33 7.25 18.47
C ALA A 54 0.05 6.60 17.12
N TRP A 55 0.16 7.38 16.03
CA TRP A 55 0.62 6.87 14.74
C TRP A 55 2.12 6.56 14.76
N ARG A 56 2.51 5.43 14.15
CA ARG A 56 3.90 5.00 13.98
C ARG A 56 4.05 4.18 12.69
N PRO A 57 5.19 4.23 12.01
CA PRO A 57 5.46 3.37 10.85
C PRO A 57 5.26 1.89 11.20
N GLY A 58 4.57 1.16 10.34
CA GLY A 58 4.29 -0.27 10.55
C GLY A 58 5.55 -1.11 10.34
N ALA A 59 5.68 -2.23 11.07
CA ALA A 59 6.70 -3.22 10.72
C ALA A 59 6.30 -3.88 9.39
N ALA A 60 7.18 -3.81 8.37
CA ALA A 60 6.95 -4.36 7.02
C ALA A 60 6.52 -5.84 7.00
N HIS A 61 6.91 -6.61 8.03
CA HIS A 61 6.40 -7.94 8.28
C HIS A 61 5.70 -7.94 9.63
N GLY A 62 4.37 -8.04 9.58
CA GLY A 62 3.45 -7.94 10.71
C GLY A 62 3.89 -8.77 11.92
N ARG A 63 4.67 -8.16 12.79
CA ARG A 63 4.62 -8.51 14.21
C ARG A 63 3.34 -7.89 14.71
N ALA A 64 2.54 -8.66 15.44
CA ALA A 64 1.33 -8.16 16.07
C ALA A 64 1.70 -6.93 16.92
N GLY A 65 1.44 -5.74 16.38
CA GLY A 65 1.53 -4.48 17.11
C GLY A 65 0.39 -4.47 18.11
N LEU A 66 0.57 -5.16 19.24
CA LEU A 66 -0.38 -5.11 20.33
C LEU A 66 -0.39 -3.67 20.87
N ARG A 67 -1.34 -2.86 20.40
CA ARG A 67 -1.69 -1.60 21.08
C ARG A 67 -2.18 -1.98 22.48
N LEU A 68 -1.42 -1.60 23.51
CA LEU A 68 -1.84 -1.75 24.90
C LEU A 68 -2.98 -0.75 25.18
N LEU A 69 -4.23 -1.18 24.97
CA LEU A 69 -5.43 -0.36 25.18
C LEU A 69 -5.73 -0.08 26.67
N ARG A 70 -5.03 -0.75 27.60
CA ARG A 70 -5.19 -0.55 29.05
C ARG A 70 -3.86 -0.71 29.77
N ARG A 71 -3.29 0.39 30.25
CA ARG A 71 -2.35 0.33 31.38
C ARG A 71 -3.19 -0.04 32.60
N GLY A 72 -2.90 -1.18 33.23
CA GLY A 72 -3.62 -1.61 34.42
C GLY A 72 -3.70 -0.48 35.44
N ALA A 73 -4.88 -0.30 36.04
CA ALA A 73 -5.05 0.62 37.16
C ALA A 73 -4.06 0.23 38.26
N SER A 74 -3.26 1.19 38.70
CA SER A 74 -2.50 1.09 39.95
C SER A 74 -3.39 1.52 41.11
#